data_AF-A0AAV0WJY7-F1
#
_entry.id   AF-A0AAV0WJY7-F1
#
_cell.length_a   1.000
_cell.length_b   1.000
_cell.length_c   1.000
_cell.angle_alpha   90.00
_cell.angle_beta   90.00
_cell.angle_gamma   90.00
#
_symmetry.space_group_name_H-M   'P 1'
#
loop_
_entity.id
_entity.type
_entity.pdbx_description
1 polymer ?
#
loop_
_entity_poly.entity_id
_entity_poly.type
_entity_poly.pdbx_seq_one_letter_code
_entity_poly.pdbx_strand_id
1 'polypeptide(L)'
;MGEGFEKDRSQLIIIDRSFDWTSLVLHELTFQAMAHDNFTIKNNVFRFTENGAQKEVVFDDKDELCAELRHQHIYNAADAVRIKLKNCVDSGLVSTVDATQSTSLGGLSYVIKKIPQQQKIVDNYSRYMSALKQCVDFYGKHLEDICIFEQDLVMGKEAIVEDKITYDVKKKLISFLTNNNVSIQNKIRLIILYILSMNGVSEDIFNELVQNAQLSPADVQTILNLKKLGVTIGVDENNKKPQLAVPRKDRVDENTFQVSRWTPKIKDILEYCIEKHLDPDEFPYVSVREHSTEKYKASSSRYNAATWYKPKDSKKECSGIILFIIGGVTYSEMRSVYEVSKNFKNWNIVIGSSHIVTPEDFLKDLSDLGEP
;
A
#
# COMPACT_ATOMS: atom_id res chain seq x y z
N MET A 1 23.91 8.10 -18.96
CA MET A 1 22.45 8.31 -19.11
C MET A 1 22.26 9.39 -20.18
N GLY A 2 21.45 9.15 -21.22
CA GLY A 2 21.42 9.99 -22.45
C GLY A 2 20.83 11.40 -22.30
N GLU A 3 21.08 12.26 -23.29
CA GLU A 3 20.70 13.68 -23.37
C GLU A 3 19.24 13.90 -23.83
N GLY A 4 18.54 14.91 -23.29
CA GLY A 4 17.17 15.32 -23.69
C GLY A 4 16.61 16.46 -22.82
N PHE A 5 15.86 17.40 -23.41
CA PHE A 5 15.44 18.68 -22.79
C PHE A 5 14.42 18.51 -21.65
N GLU A 6 13.67 17.41 -21.60
CA GLU A 6 12.73 17.17 -20.49
C GLU A 6 13.37 16.54 -19.24
N LYS A 7 14.67 16.18 -19.28
CA LYS A 7 15.39 15.67 -18.10
C LYS A 7 15.75 16.74 -17.09
N ASP A 8 15.79 18.01 -17.47
CA ASP A 8 16.05 19.14 -16.56
C ASP A 8 14.96 19.31 -15.49
N ARG A 9 13.81 18.65 -15.67
CA ARG A 9 12.70 18.59 -14.71
C ARG A 9 12.76 17.38 -13.79
N SER A 10 13.76 16.52 -13.92
CA SER A 10 13.86 15.33 -13.09
C SER A 10 14.23 15.70 -11.66
N GLN A 11 13.65 15.00 -10.69
CA GLN A 11 13.81 15.31 -9.26
C GLN A 11 14.22 14.05 -8.49
N LEU A 12 15.18 14.20 -7.58
CA LEU A 12 15.50 13.19 -6.57
C LEU A 12 14.97 13.69 -5.23
N ILE A 13 14.03 12.96 -4.64
CA ILE A 13 13.49 13.22 -3.31
C ILE A 13 14.11 12.19 -2.36
N ILE A 14 14.72 12.67 -1.28
CA ILE A 14 15.23 11.85 -0.19
C ILE A 14 14.39 12.18 1.03
N ILE A 15 13.80 11.17 1.67
CA ILE A 15 12.95 11.34 2.85
C ILE A 15 13.29 10.26 3.87
N ASP A 16 13.28 10.60 5.16
CA ASP A 16 13.42 9.60 6.22
C ASP A 16 12.04 9.05 6.62
N ARG A 17 12.02 7.90 7.31
CA ARG A 17 10.81 7.17 7.66
C ARG A 17 9.78 7.96 8.49
N SER A 18 10.20 9.04 9.16
CA SER A 18 9.33 9.81 10.07
C SER A 18 8.19 10.57 9.41
N PHE A 19 8.18 10.66 8.08
CA PHE A 19 7.10 11.32 7.34
C PHE A 19 5.73 10.66 7.53
N ASP A 20 5.69 9.33 7.66
CA ASP A 20 4.44 8.56 7.71
C ASP A 20 4.60 7.28 8.56
N TRP A 21 4.30 7.38 9.86
CA TRP A 21 4.27 6.22 10.75
C TRP A 21 3.02 5.35 10.56
N THR A 22 1.91 5.96 10.14
CA THR A 22 0.62 5.28 9.98
C THR A 22 0.70 4.18 8.94
N SER A 23 1.29 4.48 7.78
CA SER A 23 1.40 3.51 6.68
C SER A 23 2.25 2.27 7.01
N LEU A 24 3.07 2.30 8.07
CA LEU A 24 3.88 1.16 8.52
C LEU A 24 3.10 0.13 9.32
N VAL A 25 2.02 0.54 9.99
CA VAL A 25 1.30 -0.31 10.96
C VAL A 25 -0.15 -0.59 10.54
N LEU A 26 -0.68 0.12 9.54
CA LEU A 26 -2.05 -0.08 9.06
C LEU A 26 -2.21 -1.42 8.33
N HIS A 27 -3.32 -2.13 8.55
CA HIS A 27 -3.66 -3.28 7.72
C HIS A 27 -4.05 -2.83 6.32
N GLU A 28 -3.40 -3.40 5.32
CA GLU A 28 -3.59 -3.05 3.92
C GLU A 28 -4.21 -4.20 3.14
N LEU A 29 -5.31 -3.91 2.44
CA LEU A 29 -6.19 -4.93 1.83
C LEU A 29 -5.99 -5.05 0.32
N THR A 30 -4.88 -4.54 -0.21
CA THR A 30 -4.43 -4.86 -1.57
C THR A 30 -3.67 -6.19 -1.59
N PHE A 31 -3.84 -6.99 -2.64
CA PHE A 31 -3.48 -8.41 -2.62
C PHE A 31 -2.04 -8.68 -2.14
N GLN A 32 -1.05 -7.98 -2.69
CA GLN A 32 0.34 -8.18 -2.28
C GLN A 32 0.59 -7.71 -0.85
N ALA A 33 0.10 -6.53 -0.47
CA ALA A 33 0.30 -6.00 0.87
C ALA A 33 -0.35 -6.91 1.93
N MET A 34 -1.60 -7.31 1.70
CA MET A 34 -2.36 -8.22 2.57
C MET A 34 -1.65 -9.57 2.74
N ALA A 35 -1.15 -10.12 1.64
CA ALA A 35 -0.48 -11.42 1.64
C ALA A 35 0.85 -11.36 2.42
N HIS A 36 1.65 -10.31 2.22
CA HIS A 36 2.92 -10.14 2.92
C HIS A 36 2.78 -9.77 4.40
N ASP A 37 1.69 -9.10 4.80
CA ASP A 37 1.43 -8.76 6.20
C ASP A 37 0.95 -9.98 7.02
N ASN A 38 0.15 -10.88 6.41
CA ASN A 38 -0.60 -11.89 7.17
C ASN A 38 -0.19 -13.34 6.89
N PHE A 39 0.70 -13.58 5.93
CA PHE A 39 1.14 -14.92 5.57
C PHE A 39 2.65 -14.99 5.44
N THR A 40 3.20 -16.17 5.71
CA THR A 40 4.64 -16.40 5.54
C THR A 40 5.01 -16.42 4.06
N ILE A 41 5.63 -15.35 3.59
CA ILE A 41 6.15 -15.24 2.23
C ILE A 41 7.68 -15.19 2.30
N LYS A 42 8.33 -16.12 1.58
CA LYS A 42 9.80 -16.16 1.49
C LYS A 42 10.22 -16.00 0.03
N ASN A 43 11.16 -15.08 -0.23
CA ASN A 43 11.64 -14.77 -1.58
C ASN A 43 10.49 -14.47 -2.56
N ASN A 44 9.49 -13.70 -2.12
CA ASN A 44 8.28 -13.37 -2.89
C ASN A 44 7.42 -14.56 -3.31
N VAL A 45 7.59 -15.73 -2.67
CA VAL A 45 6.78 -16.92 -2.93
C VAL A 45 5.79 -17.14 -1.78
N PHE A 46 4.51 -16.96 -2.08
CA PHE A 46 3.40 -17.29 -1.19
C PHE A 46 3.01 -18.76 -1.38
N ARG A 47 3.39 -19.61 -0.41
CA ARG A 47 3.08 -21.04 -0.42
C ARG A 47 1.92 -21.35 0.51
N PHE A 48 1.04 -22.22 0.05
CA PHE A 48 -0.12 -22.64 0.82
C PHE A 48 -0.58 -24.04 0.44
N THR A 49 -1.38 -24.65 1.32
CA THR A 49 -1.93 -26.00 1.11
C THR A 49 -3.40 -25.90 0.76
N GLU A 50 -3.81 -26.51 -0.34
CA GLU A 50 -5.23 -26.66 -0.70
C GLU A 50 -5.51 -28.13 -1.04
N ASN A 51 -6.50 -28.75 -0.39
CA ASN A 51 -6.87 -30.16 -0.58
C ASN A 51 -5.68 -31.13 -0.49
N GLY A 52 -4.73 -30.86 0.40
CA GLY A 52 -3.51 -31.67 0.58
C GLY A 52 -2.41 -31.43 -0.45
N ALA A 53 -2.64 -30.58 -1.46
CA ALA A 53 -1.63 -30.19 -2.44
C ALA A 53 -0.97 -28.85 -2.06
N GLN A 54 0.35 -28.78 -2.16
CA GLN A 54 1.09 -27.52 -2.06
C GLN A 54 0.92 -26.72 -3.35
N LYS A 55 0.54 -25.44 -3.20
CA LYS A 55 0.42 -24.46 -4.27
C LYS A 55 1.25 -23.24 -3.95
N GLU A 56 1.65 -22.51 -4.99
CA GLU A 56 2.44 -21.30 -4.83
C GLU A 56 2.05 -20.18 -5.79
N VAL A 57 2.07 -18.95 -5.28
CA VAL A 57 1.98 -17.72 -6.04
C VAL A 57 3.29 -16.97 -5.89
N VAL A 58 3.87 -16.54 -7.00
CA VAL A 58 5.10 -15.75 -7.01
C VAL A 58 4.75 -14.32 -7.34
N PHE A 59 5.15 -13.39 -6.49
CA PHE A 59 5.00 -11.96 -6.74
C PHE A 59 6.17 -11.46 -7.61
N ASP A 60 6.03 -11.63 -8.93
CA ASP A 60 7.02 -11.22 -9.95
C ASP A 60 6.36 -10.35 -11.03
N ASP A 61 7.08 -9.32 -11.50
CA ASP A 61 6.68 -8.46 -12.62
C ASP A 61 6.60 -9.22 -13.96
N LYS A 62 7.27 -10.38 -14.08
CA LYS A 62 7.22 -11.22 -15.28
C LYS A 62 5.90 -11.96 -15.43
N ASP A 63 5.14 -12.14 -14.35
CA ASP A 63 3.81 -12.73 -14.38
C ASP A 63 2.78 -11.62 -14.64
N GLU A 64 2.25 -11.55 -15.85
CA GLU A 64 1.28 -10.52 -16.26
C GLU A 64 0.05 -10.47 -15.34
N LEU A 65 -0.39 -11.64 -14.86
CA LEU A 65 -1.52 -11.72 -13.95
C LEU A 65 -1.15 -11.19 -12.57
N CYS A 66 0.07 -11.45 -12.09
CA CYS A 66 0.57 -10.85 -10.87
C CYS A 66 0.60 -9.32 -10.98
N ALA A 67 1.20 -8.79 -12.04
CA ALA A 67 1.32 -7.36 -12.27
C ALA A 67 -0.05 -6.66 -12.31
N GLU A 68 -1.06 -7.33 -12.87
CA GLU A 68 -2.44 -6.85 -12.91
C GLU A 68 -3.13 -6.87 -11.53
N LEU A 69 -2.95 -7.94 -10.75
CA LEU A 69 -3.72 -8.18 -9.52
C LEU A 69 -3.10 -7.61 -8.25
N ARG A 70 -1.77 -7.56 -8.14
CA ARG A 70 -1.05 -7.34 -6.88
C ARG A 70 -1.43 -6.06 -6.13
N HIS A 71 -1.83 -5.04 -6.87
CA HIS A 71 -2.18 -3.71 -6.35
C HIS A 71 -3.70 -3.49 -6.22
N GLN A 72 -4.52 -4.46 -6.62
CA GLN A 72 -5.96 -4.37 -6.47
C GLN A 72 -6.38 -4.79 -5.06
N HIS A 73 -7.48 -4.21 -4.58
CA HIS A 73 -8.16 -4.67 -3.37
C HIS A 73 -8.50 -6.16 -3.50
N ILE A 74 -8.37 -6.95 -2.42
CA ILE A 74 -8.55 -8.41 -2.45
C ILE A 74 -9.88 -8.85 -3.08
N TYR A 75 -10.98 -8.12 -2.85
CA TYR A 75 -12.26 -8.40 -3.48
C TYR A 75 -12.26 -8.13 -5.00
N ASN A 76 -11.69 -7.01 -5.42
CA ASN A 76 -11.57 -6.67 -6.85
C ASN A 76 -10.66 -7.65 -7.58
N ALA A 77 -9.53 -8.03 -6.96
CA ALA A 77 -8.62 -9.04 -7.50
C ALA A 77 -9.31 -10.40 -7.63
N ALA A 78 -10.07 -10.83 -6.62
CA ALA A 78 -10.82 -12.09 -6.67
C ALA A 78 -11.88 -12.06 -7.78
N ASP A 79 -12.60 -10.96 -7.93
CA ASP A 79 -13.59 -10.80 -8.99
C ASP A 79 -12.95 -10.76 -10.39
N ALA A 80 -11.81 -10.08 -10.55
CA ALA A 80 -11.05 -10.04 -11.79
C ALA A 80 -10.61 -11.46 -12.23
N VAL A 81 -10.09 -12.26 -11.30
CA VAL A 81 -9.73 -13.66 -11.57
C VAL A 81 -10.96 -14.50 -11.90
N ARG A 82 -12.07 -14.32 -11.17
CA ARG A 82 -13.35 -15.00 -11.43
C ARG A 82 -13.87 -14.72 -12.85
N ILE A 83 -13.82 -13.46 -13.29
CA ILE A 83 -14.25 -13.05 -14.64
C ILE A 83 -13.34 -13.66 -15.70
N LYS A 84 -12.02 -13.62 -15.52
CA LYS A 84 -11.05 -14.22 -16.47
C LYS A 84 -11.24 -15.73 -16.58
N LEU A 85 -11.46 -16.42 -15.46
CA LEU A 85 -11.80 -17.84 -15.44
C LEU A 85 -13.09 -18.11 -16.22
N LYS A 86 -14.16 -17.36 -15.94
CA LYS A 86 -15.43 -17.52 -16.64
C LYS A 86 -15.28 -17.31 -18.15
N ASN A 87 -14.58 -16.26 -18.58
CA ASN A 87 -14.35 -15.98 -20.00
C ASN A 87 -13.52 -17.09 -20.68
N CYS A 88 -12.58 -17.71 -19.96
CA CYS A 88 -11.83 -18.87 -20.45
C CYS A 88 -12.78 -20.04 -20.75
N VAL A 89 -13.70 -20.34 -19.82
CA VAL A 89 -14.72 -21.39 -19.98
C VAL A 89 -15.67 -21.09 -21.13
N ASP A 90 -16.18 -19.87 -21.20
CA ASP A 90 -17.17 -19.45 -22.21
C ASP A 90 -16.58 -19.45 -23.63
N SER A 91 -15.27 -19.13 -23.77
CA SER A 91 -14.55 -19.20 -25.05
C SER A 91 -14.36 -20.63 -25.61
N GLY A 92 -14.62 -21.64 -24.77
CA GLY A 92 -14.29 -23.04 -25.00
C GLY A 92 -15.45 -24.00 -25.35
N LEU A 93 -16.66 -23.48 -25.61
CA LEU A 93 -17.90 -24.26 -25.83
C LEU A 93 -18.37 -25.06 -24.59
N VAL A 94 -18.99 -24.38 -23.63
CA VAL A 94 -19.91 -25.01 -22.66
C VAL A 94 -21.28 -24.36 -22.81
N SER A 95 -22.30 -25.14 -23.16
CA SER A 95 -23.68 -24.67 -23.22
C SER A 95 -24.13 -24.08 -21.88
N THR A 96 -25.03 -23.10 -21.93
CA THR A 96 -25.45 -22.16 -20.86
C THR A 96 -26.06 -22.77 -19.57
N VAL A 97 -25.98 -24.08 -19.36
CA VAL A 97 -26.68 -24.79 -18.27
C VAL A 97 -25.79 -25.02 -17.02
N ASP A 98 -24.45 -24.95 -17.14
CA ASP A 98 -23.50 -25.27 -16.05
C ASP A 98 -22.74 -24.06 -15.44
N ALA A 99 -23.05 -22.84 -15.88
CA ALA A 99 -22.22 -21.64 -15.59
C ALA A 99 -22.07 -21.33 -14.08
N THR A 100 -23.07 -21.66 -13.25
CA THR A 100 -23.05 -21.42 -11.79
C THR A 100 -22.19 -22.43 -11.03
N GLN A 101 -21.99 -23.64 -11.54
CA GLN A 101 -21.03 -24.60 -10.97
C GLN A 101 -19.61 -24.37 -11.47
N SER A 102 -19.46 -23.85 -12.71
CA SER A 102 -18.17 -23.65 -13.39
C SER A 102 -17.28 -22.55 -12.79
N THR A 103 -17.85 -21.60 -12.04
CA THR A 103 -17.11 -20.49 -11.39
C THR A 103 -16.64 -20.83 -9.97
N SER A 104 -17.05 -21.98 -9.42
CA SER A 104 -16.59 -22.48 -8.13
C SER A 104 -15.26 -23.23 -8.28
N LEU A 105 -14.46 -23.32 -7.20
CA LEU A 105 -13.24 -24.14 -7.19
C LEU A 105 -13.50 -25.60 -7.59
N GLY A 106 -14.71 -26.12 -7.35
CA GLY A 106 -15.16 -27.44 -7.80
C GLY A 106 -15.41 -27.55 -9.31
N GLY A 107 -15.81 -26.45 -9.97
CA GLY A 107 -16.07 -26.39 -11.42
C GLY A 107 -14.80 -26.41 -12.28
N LEU A 108 -13.66 -26.01 -11.73
CA LEU A 108 -12.38 -25.92 -12.44
C LEU A 108 -11.88 -27.31 -12.90
N SER A 109 -12.12 -28.34 -12.10
CA SER A 109 -11.77 -29.73 -12.47
C SER A 109 -12.55 -30.25 -13.69
N TYR A 110 -13.75 -29.72 -13.94
CA TYR A 110 -14.54 -30.05 -15.14
C TYR A 110 -13.99 -29.35 -16.38
N VAL A 111 -13.58 -28.09 -16.25
CA VAL A 111 -12.98 -27.29 -17.33
C VAL A 111 -11.66 -27.90 -17.81
N ILE A 112 -10.77 -28.28 -16.89
CA ILE A 112 -9.47 -28.92 -17.21
C ILE A 112 -9.65 -30.20 -18.03
N LYS A 113 -10.68 -31.00 -17.71
CA LYS A 113 -10.98 -32.25 -18.43
C LYS A 113 -11.48 -32.03 -19.86
N LYS A 114 -12.17 -30.92 -20.13
CA LYS A 114 -12.76 -30.64 -21.45
C LYS A 114 -11.84 -29.84 -22.37
N ILE A 115 -10.92 -29.03 -21.84
CA ILE A 115 -10.04 -28.16 -22.64
C ILE A 115 -8.58 -28.29 -22.18
N PRO A 116 -7.91 -29.41 -22.51
CA PRO A 116 -6.53 -29.65 -22.09
C PRO A 116 -5.54 -28.61 -22.66
N GLN A 117 -5.87 -27.97 -23.80
CA GLN A 117 -5.05 -26.90 -24.39
C GLN A 117 -4.99 -25.64 -23.51
N GLN A 118 -6.03 -25.37 -22.70
CA GLN A 118 -6.10 -24.22 -21.80
C GLN A 118 -5.70 -24.58 -20.36
N GLN A 119 -5.31 -25.83 -20.09
CA GLN A 119 -5.00 -26.32 -18.75
C GLN A 119 -4.02 -25.43 -17.99
N LYS A 120 -2.91 -25.02 -18.63
CA LYS A 120 -1.92 -24.13 -18.00
C LYS A 120 -2.49 -22.79 -17.55
N ILE A 121 -3.39 -22.20 -18.35
CA ILE A 121 -4.02 -20.90 -18.04
C ILE A 121 -5.03 -21.07 -16.91
N VAL A 122 -5.84 -22.12 -16.96
CA VAL A 122 -6.81 -22.44 -15.91
C VAL A 122 -6.09 -22.74 -14.60
N ASP A 123 -5.02 -23.53 -14.62
CA ASP A 123 -4.20 -23.83 -13.45
C ASP A 123 -3.60 -22.54 -12.86
N ASN A 124 -3.13 -21.63 -13.72
CA ASN A 124 -2.61 -20.32 -13.32
C ASN A 124 -3.69 -19.47 -12.61
N TYR A 125 -4.86 -19.31 -13.20
CA TYR A 125 -5.93 -18.56 -12.56
C TYR A 125 -6.44 -19.24 -11.28
N SER A 126 -6.48 -20.57 -11.26
CA SER A 126 -6.92 -21.36 -10.10
C SER A 126 -6.00 -21.13 -8.90
N ARG A 127 -4.67 -21.13 -9.08
CA ARG A 127 -3.74 -20.86 -7.97
C ARG A 127 -3.90 -19.44 -7.40
N TYR A 128 -4.10 -18.42 -8.24
CA TYR A 128 -4.35 -17.05 -7.75
C TYR A 128 -5.68 -16.95 -7.02
N MET A 129 -6.73 -17.60 -7.54
CA MET A 129 -8.04 -17.65 -6.88
C MET A 129 -7.94 -18.29 -5.48
N SER A 130 -7.21 -19.41 -5.34
CA SER A 130 -6.99 -20.05 -4.04
C SER A 130 -6.17 -19.18 -3.07
N ALA A 131 -5.17 -18.44 -3.57
CA ALA A 131 -4.41 -17.49 -2.76
C ALA A 131 -5.29 -16.33 -2.27
N LEU A 132 -6.06 -15.70 -3.17
CA LEU A 132 -7.00 -14.63 -2.86
C LEU A 132 -8.09 -15.08 -1.89
N LYS A 133 -8.60 -16.30 -2.06
CA LYS A 133 -9.56 -16.89 -1.13
C LYS A 133 -9.00 -16.97 0.29
N GLN A 134 -7.75 -17.38 0.47
CA GLN A 134 -7.14 -17.39 1.80
C GLN A 134 -7.03 -15.99 2.39
N CYS A 135 -6.64 -14.98 1.61
CA CYS A 135 -6.61 -13.60 2.06
C CYS A 135 -8.01 -13.11 2.49
N VAL A 136 -9.04 -13.36 1.68
CA VAL A 136 -10.44 -12.97 1.98
C VAL A 136 -10.97 -13.71 3.21
N ASP A 137 -10.75 -15.02 3.30
CA ASP A 137 -11.20 -15.84 4.44
C ASP A 137 -10.47 -15.42 5.73
N PHE A 138 -9.18 -15.06 5.66
CA PHE A 138 -8.42 -14.55 6.80
C PHE A 138 -8.92 -13.17 7.25
N TYR A 139 -9.11 -12.25 6.30
CA TYR A 139 -9.65 -10.91 6.56
C TYR A 139 -11.00 -10.98 7.29
N GLY A 140 -11.97 -11.72 6.75
CA GLY A 140 -13.31 -11.79 7.33
C GLY A 140 -13.37 -12.49 8.70
N LYS A 141 -12.39 -13.35 9.01
CA LYS A 141 -12.34 -14.04 10.31
C LYS A 141 -11.62 -13.26 11.40
N HIS A 142 -10.61 -12.48 11.03
CA HIS A 142 -9.64 -11.96 11.99
C HIS A 142 -9.48 -10.44 11.96
N LEU A 143 -9.76 -9.78 10.83
CA LEU A 143 -9.35 -8.39 10.61
C LEU A 143 -10.48 -7.42 10.29
N GLU A 144 -11.68 -7.86 9.90
CA GLU A 144 -12.75 -6.94 9.45
C GLU A 144 -13.04 -5.81 10.45
N ASP A 145 -13.40 -6.16 11.69
CA ASP A 145 -13.68 -5.17 12.74
C ASP A 145 -12.45 -4.31 13.10
N ILE A 146 -11.26 -4.90 13.03
CA ILE A 146 -9.98 -4.19 13.29
C ILE A 146 -9.76 -3.15 12.21
N CYS A 147 -9.89 -3.51 10.93
CA CYS A 147 -9.68 -2.62 9.80
C CYS A 147 -10.69 -1.47 9.80
N ILE A 148 -11.95 -1.73 10.14
CA ILE A 148 -12.96 -0.66 10.28
C ILE A 148 -12.49 0.36 11.33
N PHE A 149 -12.10 -0.12 12.51
CA PHE A 149 -11.62 0.74 13.60
C PHE A 149 -10.32 1.48 13.25
N GLU A 150 -9.36 0.80 12.63
CA GLU A 150 -8.11 1.41 12.16
C GLU A 150 -8.38 2.56 11.19
N GLN A 151 -9.26 2.35 10.20
CA GLN A 151 -9.60 3.38 9.23
C GLN A 151 -10.34 4.54 9.88
N ASP A 152 -11.29 4.28 10.78
CA ASP A 152 -11.98 5.36 11.50
C ASP A 152 -10.99 6.23 12.27
N LEU A 153 -10.05 5.58 12.95
CA LEU A 153 -9.05 6.21 13.79
C LEU A 153 -8.08 7.09 12.97
N VAL A 154 -7.52 6.57 11.87
CA VAL A 154 -6.54 7.32 11.05
C VAL A 154 -7.17 8.37 10.15
N MET A 155 -8.44 8.20 9.80
CA MET A 155 -9.21 9.21 9.06
C MET A 155 -9.82 10.26 9.98
N GLY A 156 -9.91 9.99 11.29
CA GLY A 156 -10.57 10.85 12.28
C GLY A 156 -12.10 10.89 12.17
N LYS A 157 -12.68 10.00 11.35
CA LYS A 157 -14.13 9.95 11.06
C LYS A 157 -14.58 8.56 10.64
N GLU A 158 -15.83 8.23 10.92
CA GLU A 158 -16.41 6.97 10.46
C GLU A 158 -16.57 6.93 8.93
N ALA A 159 -16.69 5.72 8.36
CA ALA A 159 -16.92 5.60 6.92
C ALA A 159 -18.28 6.13 6.47
N ILE A 160 -19.29 6.06 7.35
CA ILE A 160 -20.68 6.45 7.07
C ILE A 160 -20.98 7.87 7.58
N VAL A 161 -20.22 8.37 8.56
CA VAL A 161 -20.43 9.68 9.18
C VAL A 161 -19.34 10.64 8.72
N GLU A 162 -19.74 11.72 8.04
CA GLU A 162 -18.83 12.56 7.25
C GLU A 162 -17.72 13.27 8.05
N ASP A 163 -17.92 13.54 9.34
CA ASP A 163 -17.07 14.51 10.07
C ASP A 163 -16.61 14.08 11.46
N LYS A 164 -17.01 12.92 11.97
CA LYS A 164 -16.59 12.50 13.32
C LYS A 164 -16.70 11.01 13.56
N ILE A 165 -16.03 10.58 14.62
CA ILE A 165 -16.29 9.31 15.28
C ILE A 165 -17.37 9.51 16.35
N THR A 166 -18.40 8.68 16.33
CA THR A 166 -19.59 8.78 17.19
C THR A 166 -19.51 7.87 18.42
N TYR A 167 -18.71 6.81 18.35
CA TYR A 167 -18.48 5.91 19.46
C TYR A 167 -17.28 6.33 20.33
N ASP A 168 -17.23 5.80 21.55
CA ASP A 168 -16.08 5.97 22.43
C ASP A 168 -14.89 5.16 21.89
N VAL A 169 -13.94 5.87 21.27
CA VAL A 169 -12.73 5.30 20.65
C VAL A 169 -11.92 4.49 21.65
N LYS A 170 -11.73 5.00 22.89
CA LYS A 170 -10.94 4.31 23.91
C LYS A 170 -11.62 3.01 24.33
N LYS A 171 -12.93 3.07 24.57
CA LYS A 171 -13.72 1.88 24.94
C LYS A 171 -13.72 0.83 23.84
N LYS A 172 -13.86 1.25 22.57
CA LYS A 172 -13.80 0.34 21.41
C LYS A 172 -12.41 -0.28 21.28
N LEU A 173 -11.34 0.50 21.44
CA LEU A 173 -9.96 -0.02 21.50
C LEU A 173 -9.80 -1.08 22.59
N ILE A 174 -10.21 -0.79 23.83
CA ILE A 174 -10.11 -1.73 24.96
C ILE A 174 -10.85 -3.05 24.65
N SER A 175 -11.96 -3.01 23.91
CA SER A 175 -12.66 -4.24 23.50
C SER A 175 -11.83 -5.15 22.59
N PHE A 176 -10.95 -4.59 21.76
CA PHE A 176 -9.99 -5.36 20.97
C PHE A 176 -8.79 -5.83 21.82
N LEU A 177 -8.32 -4.98 22.73
CA LEU A 177 -7.16 -5.30 23.59
C LEU A 177 -7.45 -6.45 24.55
N THR A 178 -8.69 -6.53 25.06
CA THR A 178 -9.13 -7.62 25.97
C THR A 178 -9.56 -8.89 25.22
N ASN A 179 -9.65 -8.86 23.89
CA ASN A 179 -10.04 -10.02 23.09
C ASN A 179 -8.86 -10.96 22.86
N ASN A 180 -8.97 -12.21 23.32
CA ASN A 180 -7.93 -13.24 23.17
C ASN A 180 -7.76 -13.75 21.73
N ASN A 181 -8.73 -13.50 20.85
CA ASN A 181 -8.63 -13.87 19.43
C ASN A 181 -7.81 -12.84 18.62
N VAL A 182 -7.50 -11.67 19.20
CA VAL A 182 -6.65 -10.66 18.59
C VAL A 182 -5.21 -10.95 18.97
N SER A 183 -4.32 -11.06 17.98
CA SER A 183 -2.89 -11.31 18.22
C SER A 183 -2.24 -10.16 18.99
N ILE A 184 -1.18 -10.46 19.74
CA ILE A 184 -0.39 -9.42 20.45
C ILE A 184 0.12 -8.37 19.46
N GLN A 185 0.58 -8.79 18.28
CA GLN A 185 1.03 -7.90 17.21
C GLN A 185 -0.08 -6.91 16.79
N ASN A 186 -1.31 -7.38 16.59
CA ASN A 186 -2.43 -6.50 16.23
C ASN A 186 -2.82 -5.57 17.38
N LYS A 187 -2.74 -6.02 18.64
CA LYS A 187 -2.93 -5.15 19.81
C LYS A 187 -1.89 -4.04 19.86
N ILE A 188 -0.61 -4.35 19.60
CA ILE A 188 0.47 -3.36 19.52
C ILE A 188 0.19 -2.35 18.40
N ARG A 189 -0.14 -2.81 17.18
CA ARG A 189 -0.49 -1.93 16.05
C ARG A 189 -1.62 -0.97 16.39
N LEU A 190 -2.69 -1.47 17.01
CA LEU A 190 -3.83 -0.67 17.45
C LEU A 190 -3.44 0.39 18.50
N ILE A 191 -2.59 0.04 19.47
CA ILE A 191 -2.09 0.99 20.47
C ILE A 191 -1.22 2.08 19.78
N ILE A 192 -0.33 1.70 18.86
CA ILE A 192 0.50 2.65 18.11
C ILE A 192 -0.38 3.61 17.30
N LEU A 193 -1.36 3.09 16.56
CA LEU A 193 -2.29 3.91 15.79
C LEU A 193 -3.09 4.88 16.68
N TYR A 194 -3.49 4.43 17.87
CA TYR A 194 -4.19 5.28 18.83
C TYR A 194 -3.29 6.42 19.34
N ILE A 195 -2.05 6.12 19.71
CA ILE A 195 -1.06 7.13 20.13
C ILE A 195 -0.81 8.15 19.02
N LEU A 196 -0.62 7.68 17.78
CA LEU A 196 -0.40 8.54 16.62
C LEU A 196 -1.61 9.47 16.36
N SER A 197 -2.82 8.94 16.49
CA SER A 197 -4.05 9.70 16.20
C SER A 197 -4.41 10.70 17.30
N MET A 198 -4.05 10.41 18.55
CA MET A 198 -4.22 11.32 19.69
C MET A 198 -3.07 12.33 19.83
N ASN A 199 -2.01 12.20 19.02
CA ASN A 199 -0.75 12.93 19.16
C ASN A 199 -0.14 12.78 20.57
N GLY A 200 -0.14 11.54 21.07
CA GLY A 200 0.26 11.19 22.43
C GLY A 200 -0.93 10.93 23.37
N VAL A 201 -0.65 10.23 24.46
CA VAL A 201 -1.61 9.85 25.50
C VAL A 201 -1.01 10.08 26.88
N SER A 202 -1.84 10.23 27.92
CA SER A 202 -1.32 10.32 29.29
C SER A 202 -0.72 8.98 29.73
N GLU A 203 0.15 9.02 30.74
CA GLU A 203 0.75 7.81 31.30
C GLU A 203 -0.31 6.84 31.86
N ASP A 204 -1.35 7.37 32.50
CA ASP A 204 -2.48 6.56 33.00
C ASP A 204 -3.20 5.82 31.87
N ILE A 205 -3.49 6.51 30.76
CA ILE A 205 -4.14 5.90 29.59
C ILE A 205 -3.21 4.86 28.98
N PHE A 206 -1.92 5.18 28.81
CA PHE A 206 -0.95 4.23 28.27
C PHE A 206 -0.88 2.94 29.08
N ASN A 207 -0.77 3.07 30.41
CA ASN A 207 -0.72 1.93 31.34
C ASN A 207 -2.01 1.11 31.29
N GLU A 208 -3.18 1.76 31.22
CA GLU A 208 -4.47 1.09 31.05
C GLU A 208 -4.50 0.25 29.75
N LEU A 209 -4.06 0.81 28.62
CA LEU A 209 -4.02 0.10 27.34
C LEU A 209 -3.09 -1.12 27.40
N VAL A 210 -1.88 -0.93 27.92
CA VAL A 210 -0.87 -2.00 28.07
C VAL A 210 -1.39 -3.14 28.94
N GLN A 211 -2.02 -2.82 30.07
CA GLN A 211 -2.57 -3.81 31.00
C GLN A 211 -3.73 -4.61 30.37
N ASN A 212 -4.67 -3.92 29.71
CA ASN A 212 -5.80 -4.57 29.03
C ASN A 212 -5.33 -5.48 27.89
N ALA A 213 -4.26 -5.10 27.20
CA ALA A 213 -3.67 -5.88 26.12
C ALA A 213 -2.84 -7.10 26.60
N GLN A 214 -2.51 -7.16 27.90
CA GLN A 214 -1.66 -8.19 28.51
C GLN A 214 -0.27 -8.26 27.84
N LEU A 215 0.32 -7.10 27.54
CA LEU A 215 1.63 -7.02 26.88
C LEU A 215 2.77 -7.43 27.82
N SER A 216 3.77 -8.11 27.28
CA SER A 216 5.00 -8.39 28.00
C SER A 216 5.86 -7.12 28.17
N PRO A 217 6.83 -7.09 29.10
CA PRO A 217 7.75 -5.95 29.22
C PRO A 217 8.50 -5.63 27.92
N ALA A 218 8.81 -6.65 27.11
CA ALA A 218 9.45 -6.46 25.82
C ALA A 218 8.51 -5.77 24.82
N ASP A 219 7.24 -6.19 24.75
CA ASP A 219 6.23 -5.56 23.89
C ASP A 219 5.98 -4.09 24.26
N VAL A 220 5.97 -3.79 25.57
CA VAL A 220 5.86 -2.42 26.08
C VAL A 220 7.08 -1.60 25.65
N GLN A 221 8.28 -2.16 25.76
CA GLN A 221 9.51 -1.49 25.34
C GLN A 221 9.51 -1.21 23.84
N THR A 222 8.99 -2.13 23.01
CA THR A 222 8.78 -1.91 21.57
C THR A 222 7.95 -0.66 21.33
N ILE A 223 6.80 -0.50 22.00
CA ILE A 223 5.99 0.72 21.83
C ILE A 223 6.75 1.96 22.31
N LEU A 224 7.45 1.89 23.44
CA LEU A 224 8.23 3.01 23.98
C LEU A 224 9.40 3.44 23.08
N ASN A 225 9.97 2.52 22.30
CA ASN A 225 11.04 2.81 21.35
C ASN A 225 10.60 3.77 20.23
N LEU A 226 9.30 3.98 20.01
CA LEU A 226 8.80 5.03 19.10
C LEU A 226 9.31 6.43 19.50
N LYS A 227 9.57 6.69 20.80
CA LYS A 227 10.19 7.94 21.26
C LYS A 227 11.56 8.17 20.64
N LYS A 228 12.34 7.11 20.42
CA LYS A 228 13.67 7.17 19.79
C LYS A 228 13.59 7.58 18.32
N LEU A 229 12.45 7.30 17.68
CA LEU A 229 12.13 7.71 16.32
C LEU A 229 11.45 9.10 16.25
N GLY A 230 11.34 9.81 17.38
CA GLY A 230 10.74 11.14 17.44
C GLY A 230 9.22 11.16 17.51
N VAL A 231 8.56 10.02 17.74
CA VAL A 231 7.11 9.96 17.96
C VAL A 231 6.79 10.42 19.38
N THR A 232 5.79 11.30 19.50
CA THR A 232 5.28 11.75 20.78
C THR A 232 4.35 10.68 21.37
N ILE A 233 4.78 10.01 22.44
CA ILE A 233 3.95 9.04 23.17
C ILE A 233 3.19 9.70 24.32
N GLY A 234 3.84 10.58 25.08
CA GLY A 234 3.26 11.28 26.22
C GLY A 234 2.66 12.63 25.83
N VAL A 235 1.64 13.10 26.55
CA VAL A 235 1.16 14.49 26.42
C VAL A 235 2.19 15.42 27.07
N ASP A 236 3.12 15.93 26.28
CA ASP A 236 4.04 16.99 26.70
C ASP A 236 3.75 18.23 25.87
N GLU A 237 3.09 19.22 26.48
CA GLU A 237 2.62 20.43 25.80
C GLU A 237 3.76 21.26 25.17
N ASN A 238 4.99 21.07 25.66
CA ASN A 238 6.16 21.85 25.28
C ASN A 238 7.00 21.24 24.13
N ASN A 239 6.69 20.01 23.68
CA ASN A 239 7.59 19.26 22.79
C ASN A 239 6.88 18.58 21.61
N LYS A 240 5.83 19.22 21.08
CA LYS A 240 5.20 18.80 19.82
C LYS A 240 6.16 19.08 18.67
N LYS A 241 7.02 18.11 18.32
CA LYS A 241 7.67 18.14 17.02
C LYS A 241 6.56 18.06 15.96
N PRO A 242 6.46 19.03 15.04
CA PRO A 242 5.51 18.92 13.94
C PRO A 242 5.91 17.69 13.13
N GLN A 243 5.00 16.71 13.02
CA GLN A 243 5.11 15.74 11.94
C GLN A 243 5.04 16.51 10.63
N LEU A 244 5.75 16.03 9.61
CA LEU A 244 5.72 16.60 8.26
C LEU A 244 4.28 16.90 7.85
N ALA A 245 3.96 18.18 7.74
CA ALA A 245 2.60 18.67 7.51
C ALA A 245 2.29 18.64 6.01
N VAL A 246 2.26 17.44 5.42
CA VAL A 246 1.82 17.28 4.02
C VAL A 246 0.31 17.48 3.97
N PRO A 247 -0.21 18.52 3.28
CA PRO A 247 -1.65 18.72 3.15
C PRO A 247 -2.28 17.51 2.46
N ARG A 248 -3.27 16.88 3.09
CA ARG A 248 -3.89 15.65 2.57
C ARG A 248 -4.93 16.00 1.52
N LYS A 249 -4.84 15.44 0.31
CA LYS A 249 -5.95 15.57 -0.66
C LYS A 249 -7.08 14.61 -0.29
N ASP A 250 -8.32 15.08 -0.36
CA ASP A 250 -9.48 14.22 -0.21
C ASP A 250 -9.63 13.32 -1.45
N ARG A 251 -9.72 12.02 -1.21
CA ARG A 251 -9.76 10.97 -2.24
C ARG A 251 -10.88 9.96 -2.00
N VAL A 252 -11.59 10.09 -0.88
CA VAL A 252 -12.63 9.12 -0.55
C VAL A 252 -13.84 9.44 -1.41
N ASP A 253 -14.24 8.47 -2.22
CA ASP A 253 -15.42 8.53 -3.07
C ASP A 253 -16.40 7.38 -2.75
N GLU A 254 -17.53 7.35 -3.45
CA GLU A 254 -18.58 6.32 -3.27
C GLU A 254 -18.08 4.90 -3.57
N ASN A 255 -17.00 4.74 -4.34
CA ASN A 255 -16.43 3.44 -4.71
C ASN A 255 -15.32 2.99 -3.75
N THR A 256 -14.94 3.84 -2.80
CA THR A 256 -13.85 3.57 -1.86
C THR A 256 -14.35 2.60 -0.79
N PHE A 257 -13.62 1.49 -0.60
CA PHE A 257 -13.94 0.55 0.46
C PHE A 257 -13.82 1.21 1.83
N GLN A 258 -14.82 1.00 2.70
CA GLN A 258 -14.84 1.55 4.06
C GLN A 258 -13.58 1.20 4.87
N VAL A 259 -13.03 0.01 4.59
CA VAL A 259 -11.82 -0.56 5.21
C VAL A 259 -10.52 -0.21 4.47
N SER A 260 -10.54 0.69 3.49
CA SER A 260 -9.35 1.11 2.72
C SER A 260 -9.46 2.58 2.26
N ARG A 261 -9.71 3.48 3.20
CA ARG A 261 -9.84 4.93 2.97
C ARG A 261 -8.49 5.66 3.04
N TRP A 262 -7.59 5.18 3.90
CA TRP A 262 -6.27 5.77 4.06
C TRP A 262 -5.46 5.70 2.76
N THR A 263 -4.87 6.83 2.40
CA THR A 263 -3.90 6.95 1.31
C THR A 263 -2.53 7.28 1.89
N PRO A 264 -1.46 6.48 1.64
CA PRO A 264 -0.12 6.81 2.12
C PRO A 264 0.32 8.21 1.73
N LYS A 265 0.94 8.95 2.67
CA LYS A 265 1.34 10.36 2.44
C LYS A 265 2.29 10.51 1.25
N ILE A 266 3.00 9.45 0.89
CA ILE A 266 3.89 9.44 -0.28
C ILE A 266 3.15 9.76 -1.58
N LYS A 267 1.88 9.37 -1.69
CA LYS A 267 1.05 9.68 -2.86
C LYS A 267 0.83 11.19 -2.98
N ASP A 268 0.50 11.85 -1.86
CA ASP A 268 0.37 13.31 -1.79
C ASP A 268 1.70 13.98 -2.20
N ILE A 269 2.83 13.55 -1.63
CA ILE A 269 4.17 14.09 -1.92
C ILE A 269 4.49 13.99 -3.43
N LEU A 270 4.27 12.83 -4.04
CA LEU A 270 4.53 12.61 -5.46
C LEU A 270 3.66 13.50 -6.36
N GLU A 271 2.37 13.60 -6.06
CA GLU A 271 1.45 14.44 -6.83
C GLU A 271 1.81 15.93 -6.68
N TYR A 272 2.10 16.41 -5.48
CA TYR A 272 2.56 17.79 -5.27
C TYR A 272 3.90 18.08 -5.95
N CYS A 273 4.82 17.11 -5.97
CA CYS A 273 6.08 17.24 -6.70
C CYS A 273 5.84 17.41 -8.21
N ILE A 274 4.92 16.62 -8.79
CA ILE A 274 4.54 16.69 -10.20
C ILE A 274 3.84 18.02 -10.53
N GLU A 275 2.93 18.45 -9.66
CA GLU A 275 2.15 19.69 -9.78
C GLU A 275 2.96 20.95 -9.44
N LYS A 276 4.20 20.79 -8.95
CA LYS A 276 5.08 21.88 -8.46
C LYS A 276 4.48 22.67 -7.29
N HIS A 277 3.72 21.99 -6.43
CA HIS A 277 3.14 22.51 -5.20
C HIS A 277 3.77 21.92 -3.94
N LEU A 278 4.89 21.18 -4.08
CA LEU A 278 5.62 20.67 -2.94
C LEU A 278 6.29 21.82 -2.20
N ASP A 279 6.04 21.92 -0.89
CA ASP A 279 6.54 23.00 -0.06
C ASP A 279 8.07 23.03 -0.04
N PRO A 280 8.73 24.11 -0.49
CA PRO A 280 10.19 24.21 -0.50
C PRO A 280 10.81 24.36 0.89
N ASP A 281 10.06 24.74 1.92
CA ASP A 281 10.57 24.83 3.29
C ASP A 281 10.70 23.42 3.91
N GLU A 282 9.72 22.55 3.63
CA GLU A 282 9.73 21.14 4.05
C GLU A 282 10.60 20.25 3.13
N PHE A 283 10.65 20.58 1.83
CA PHE A 283 11.44 19.86 0.83
C PHE A 283 12.42 20.79 0.11
N PRO A 284 13.49 21.26 0.79
CA PRO A 284 14.44 22.19 0.22
C PRO A 284 15.32 21.56 -0.87
N TYR A 285 15.67 22.36 -1.87
CA TYR A 285 16.64 21.96 -2.89
C TYR A 285 18.07 22.13 -2.37
N VAL A 286 18.91 21.10 -2.58
CA VAL A 286 20.34 21.14 -2.21
C VAL A 286 21.13 22.17 -3.04
N SER A 287 20.69 22.43 -4.27
CA SER A 287 21.28 23.45 -5.15
C SER A 287 20.18 24.38 -5.67
N VAL A 288 20.51 25.68 -5.79
CA VAL A 288 19.60 26.69 -6.34
C VAL A 288 19.31 26.27 -7.78
N ARG A 289 18.03 26.00 -8.10
CA ARG A 289 17.59 25.96 -9.50
C ARG A 289 17.91 27.33 -10.08
N GLU A 290 18.84 27.43 -11.02
CA GLU A 290 18.83 28.56 -11.93
C GLU A 290 17.44 28.56 -12.55
N HIS A 291 16.61 29.54 -12.17
CA HIS A 291 15.34 29.73 -12.83
C HIS A 291 15.66 29.92 -14.29
N SER A 292 15.48 28.87 -15.10
CA SER A 292 15.29 29.04 -16.52
C SER A 292 14.00 29.83 -16.63
N THR A 293 14.12 31.17 -16.58
CA THR A 293 13.11 32.07 -17.15
C THR A 293 12.73 31.42 -18.47
N GLU A 294 11.46 31.07 -18.64
CA GLU A 294 10.91 30.61 -19.90
C GLU A 294 11.19 31.70 -20.95
N LYS A 295 12.39 31.68 -21.51
CA LYS A 295 12.71 32.43 -22.71
C LYS A 295 11.99 31.66 -23.78
N TYR A 296 10.76 32.09 -24.08
CA TYR A 296 10.13 31.87 -25.37
C TYR A 296 11.13 32.31 -26.44
N LYS A 297 12.00 31.39 -26.90
CA LYS A 297 12.78 31.60 -28.10
C LYS A 297 11.77 31.61 -29.22
N ALA A 298 11.51 32.80 -29.76
CA ALA A 298 10.72 32.99 -30.97
C ALA A 298 11.18 31.97 -32.02
N SER A 299 10.26 31.10 -32.42
CA SER A 299 10.45 30.17 -33.52
C SER A 299 10.78 30.97 -34.77
N SER A 300 12.04 30.94 -35.19
CA SER A 300 12.46 31.46 -36.48
C SER A 300 11.90 30.52 -37.55
N SER A 301 10.84 30.96 -38.22
CA SER A 301 10.24 30.34 -39.39
C SER A 301 11.20 30.44 -40.58
N ARG A 302 12.16 29.53 -40.66
CA ARG A 302 12.96 29.26 -41.87
C ARG A 302 13.77 27.98 -41.66
N TYR A 303 13.15 26.82 -41.88
CA TYR A 303 13.79 25.62 -42.46
C TYR A 303 12.69 24.64 -42.88
N ASN A 304 12.26 24.75 -44.14
CA ASN A 304 11.60 23.66 -44.84
C ASN A 304 12.65 22.59 -45.15
N ALA A 305 12.66 21.49 -44.41
CA ALA A 305 13.45 20.31 -44.74
C ALA A 305 12.67 19.01 -44.42
N ALA A 306 12.13 18.43 -45.50
CA ALA A 306 11.82 17.01 -45.74
C ALA A 306 10.96 16.21 -44.74
N THR A 307 9.67 16.09 -45.07
CA THR A 307 8.60 15.26 -44.47
C THR A 307 8.74 13.74 -44.73
N TRP A 308 9.94 13.18 -44.84
CA TRP A 308 10.14 11.77 -45.27
C TRP A 308 10.93 10.90 -44.29
N TYR A 309 11.18 11.39 -43.07
CA TYR A 309 11.77 10.59 -41.99
C TYR A 309 10.86 10.62 -40.76
N LYS A 310 10.12 9.53 -40.52
CA LYS A 310 9.51 9.26 -39.21
C LYS A 310 10.56 8.49 -38.39
N PRO A 311 11.16 9.07 -37.34
CA PRO A 311 11.97 8.28 -36.44
C PRO A 311 11.08 7.21 -35.81
N LYS A 312 11.51 5.95 -35.90
CA LYS A 312 10.93 4.83 -35.14
C LYS A 312 10.92 5.23 -33.66
N ASP A 313 9.74 5.16 -33.05
CA ASP A 313 9.46 5.38 -31.62
C ASP A 313 10.45 6.33 -30.94
N SER A 314 10.24 7.64 -31.13
CA SER A 314 10.72 8.60 -30.16
C SER A 314 10.14 8.19 -28.81
N LYS A 315 10.94 7.48 -27.99
CA LYS A 315 10.69 7.35 -26.55
C LYS A 315 10.29 8.74 -26.10
N LYS A 316 9.03 8.91 -25.72
CA LYS A 316 8.54 10.16 -25.14
C LYS A 316 9.58 10.55 -24.10
N GLU A 317 10.26 11.68 -24.32
CA GLU A 317 11.06 12.29 -23.28
C GLU A 317 10.12 12.41 -22.07
N CYS A 318 10.60 11.97 -20.91
CA CYS A 318 9.75 11.72 -19.75
C CYS A 318 10.56 12.20 -18.54
N SER A 319 10.02 13.17 -17.82
CA SER A 319 10.66 13.68 -16.62
C SER A 319 10.66 12.58 -15.55
N GLY A 320 11.78 12.41 -14.85
CA GLY A 320 11.95 11.34 -13.87
C GLY A 320 11.76 11.84 -12.44
N ILE A 321 11.06 11.08 -11.59
CA ILE A 321 11.12 11.27 -10.14
C ILE A 321 11.78 10.02 -9.55
N ILE A 322 12.87 10.22 -8.83
CA ILE A 322 13.48 9.18 -8.00
C ILE A 322 13.15 9.54 -6.57
N LEU A 323 12.49 8.63 -5.87
CA LEU A 323 12.17 8.77 -4.46
C LEU A 323 12.97 7.73 -3.68
N PHE A 324 13.74 8.16 -2.70
CA PHE A 324 14.48 7.28 -1.81
C PHE A 324 14.05 7.49 -0.36
N ILE A 325 13.47 6.44 0.24
CA ILE A 325 13.05 6.44 1.64
C ILE A 325 14.14 5.79 2.50
N ILE A 326 14.66 6.52 3.49
CA ILE A 326 15.59 5.98 4.48
C ILE A 326 14.78 5.32 5.60
N GLY A 327 14.98 4.02 5.82
CA GLY A 327 14.33 3.28 6.92
C GLY A 327 13.11 2.46 6.52
N GLY A 328 13.04 2.00 5.26
CA GLY A 328 12.03 1.04 4.81
C GLY A 328 10.89 1.64 3.98
N VAL A 329 10.45 0.91 2.96
CA VAL A 329 9.26 1.23 2.14
C VAL A 329 8.21 0.15 2.27
N THR A 330 6.94 0.54 2.40
CA THR A 330 5.83 -0.41 2.54
C THR A 330 5.26 -0.80 1.17
N TYR A 331 4.53 -1.92 1.11
CA TYR A 331 3.84 -2.34 -0.11
C TYR A 331 2.76 -1.33 -0.56
N SER A 332 2.12 -0.60 0.36
CA SER A 332 1.14 0.44 0.03
C SER A 332 1.78 1.70 -0.56
N GLU A 333 2.99 2.04 -0.12
CA GLU A 333 3.78 3.11 -0.71
C GLU A 333 4.29 2.75 -2.10
N MET A 334 4.76 1.51 -2.27
CA MET A 334 5.10 0.97 -3.58
C MET A 334 3.90 1.04 -4.53
N ARG A 335 2.72 0.58 -4.09
CA ARG A 335 1.47 0.68 -4.86
C ARG A 335 1.18 2.13 -5.28
N SER A 336 1.32 3.08 -4.36
CA SER A 336 1.05 4.50 -4.62
C SER A 336 1.86 5.04 -5.79
N VAL A 337 3.12 4.61 -5.93
CA VAL A 337 3.99 4.99 -7.06
C VAL A 337 3.46 4.47 -8.39
N TYR A 338 2.96 3.23 -8.44
CA TYR A 338 2.34 2.68 -9.65
C TYR A 338 1.05 3.41 -10.02
N GLU A 339 0.22 3.75 -9.03
CA GLU A 339 -1.02 4.52 -9.24
C GLU A 339 -0.72 5.90 -9.82
N VAL A 340 0.22 6.63 -9.22
CA VAL A 340 0.62 7.96 -9.72
C VAL A 340 1.24 7.84 -11.12
N SER A 341 2.11 6.86 -11.37
CA SER A 341 2.70 6.64 -12.69
C SER A 341 1.66 6.32 -13.78
N LYS A 342 0.59 5.59 -13.42
CA LYS A 342 -0.52 5.29 -14.34
C LYS A 342 -1.35 6.54 -14.67
N ASN A 343 -1.54 7.43 -13.69
CA ASN A 343 -2.27 8.68 -13.86
C ASN A 343 -1.43 9.72 -14.64
N PHE A 344 -0.14 9.83 -14.35
CA PHE A 344 0.79 10.79 -14.95
C PHE A 344 1.75 10.11 -15.93
N LYS A 345 1.23 9.73 -17.12
CA LYS A 345 1.97 8.97 -18.15
C LYS A 345 3.24 9.66 -18.72
N ASN A 346 3.40 10.95 -18.46
CA ASN A 346 4.56 11.76 -18.85
C ASN A 346 5.66 11.81 -17.78
N TRP A 347 5.47 11.12 -16.65
CA TRP A 347 6.44 11.00 -15.58
C TRP A 347 6.86 9.54 -15.38
N ASN A 348 8.16 9.34 -15.17
CA ASN A 348 8.71 8.04 -14.80
C ASN A 348 9.11 8.10 -13.33
N ILE A 349 8.37 7.41 -12.47
CA ILE A 349 8.55 7.46 -11.02
C ILE A 349 9.19 6.15 -10.55
N VAL A 350 10.29 6.26 -9.83
CA VAL A 350 11.01 5.13 -9.25
C VAL A 350 11.09 5.35 -7.75
N ILE A 351 10.62 4.37 -6.98
CA ILE A 351 10.77 4.35 -5.53
C ILE A 351 11.85 3.35 -5.13
N GLY A 352 12.71 3.77 -4.22
CA GLY A 352 13.74 2.96 -3.59
C GLY A 352 13.76 3.20 -2.09
N SER A 353 14.37 2.26 -1.37
CA SER A 353 14.55 2.34 0.07
C SER A 353 15.72 1.47 0.50
N SER A 354 16.07 1.51 1.79
CA SER A 354 17.02 0.58 2.42
C SER A 354 16.56 -0.88 2.33
N HIS A 355 15.26 -1.13 2.50
CA HIS A 355 14.64 -2.46 2.41
C HIS A 355 13.11 -2.30 2.22
N ILE A 356 12.42 -3.39 1.91
CA ILE A 356 10.94 -3.43 1.93
C ILE A 356 10.53 -3.85 3.34
N VAL A 357 9.58 -3.15 3.95
CA VAL A 357 9.17 -3.37 5.34
C VAL A 357 7.71 -3.83 5.41
N THR A 358 7.47 -4.89 6.17
CA THR A 358 6.11 -5.31 6.61
C THR A 358 5.82 -4.75 8.00
N PRO A 359 4.54 -4.71 8.43
CA PRO A 359 4.23 -4.33 9.81
C PRO A 359 4.91 -5.22 10.86
N GLU A 360 5.11 -6.52 10.58
CA GLU A 360 5.88 -7.42 11.44
C GLU A 360 7.36 -7.04 11.51
N ASP A 361 7.99 -6.82 10.35
CA ASP A 361 9.39 -6.39 10.28
C ASP A 361 9.61 -5.06 11.01
N PHE A 362 8.70 -4.09 10.83
CA PHE A 362 8.78 -2.81 11.52
C PHE A 362 8.71 -2.96 13.04
N LEU A 363 7.78 -3.76 13.56
CA LEU A 363 7.67 -3.99 15.01
C LEU A 363 8.89 -4.71 15.57
N LYS A 364 9.49 -5.61 14.79
CA LYS A 364 10.73 -6.28 15.16
C LYS A 364 11.92 -5.34 15.17
N ASP A 365 12.09 -4.53 14.11
CA ASP A 365 13.14 -3.51 14.06
C ASP A 365 12.98 -2.53 15.23
N LEU A 366 11.73 -2.19 15.58
CA LEU A 366 11.40 -1.34 16.71
C LEU A 366 11.70 -2.02 18.06
N SER A 367 11.51 -3.33 18.20
CA SER A 367 11.90 -4.06 19.43
C SER A 367 13.41 -4.14 19.60
N ASP A 368 14.13 -4.25 18.48
CA ASP A 368 15.58 -4.38 18.43
C ASP A 368 16.30 -3.03 18.64
N LEU A 369 15.56 -1.90 18.64
CA LEU A 369 16.05 -0.60 19.07
C LEU A 369 16.33 -0.59 20.58
N GLY A 370 17.40 -1.25 21.02
CA GLY A 370 17.91 -1.24 22.39
C GLY A 370 18.45 0.14 22.82
N GLU A 371 18.74 0.30 24.12
CA GLU A 371 19.67 1.34 24.54
C GLU A 371 21.08 1.00 24.01
N PRO A 372 21.89 2.00 23.65
CA PRO A 372 23.23 1.79 23.07
C PRO A 372 24.15 0.90 23.91
#